data_AF-A0A354K5V3-F1
#
_entry.id   AF-A0A354K5V3-F1
#
_cell.length_a   1.000
_cell.length_b   1.000
_cell.length_c   1.000
_cell.angle_alpha   90.00
_cell.angle_beta   90.00
_cell.angle_gamma   90.00
#
_symmetry.space_group_name_H-M   'P 1'
#
loop_
_entity.id
_entity.type
_entity.pdbx_description
1 polymer ?
#
loop_
_entity_poly.entity_id
_entity_poly.type
_entity_poly.pdbx_seq_one_letter_code
_entity_poly.pdbx_strand_id
1 'polypeptide(L)'
;MRPRAEDSTDYFTACIRYQAQRAAKLTEQIRAAAPDEPHLLELRRRLFTAQQKKFTAMYSRGDALAVLLPEFTSLSYSFLRNWQPDAGSSSGYADALRFASLAVLFGADAAMREAVRRRISDSLTDALLCAEIPVPDPASLRHGEFRLLAEAAQQRRAEQLCAYMEIWYHRDRYDPWYSSHGLNEDCGKWSFAAAAIAKRYAIPDAALRDDPHYPYELAHFVP
;
A
#
# COMPACT_ATOMS: atom_id res chain seq x y z
N MET A 1 1.86 -18.99 -0.83
CA MET A 1 0.53 -19.33 -1.39
C MET A 1 -0.40 -18.13 -1.14
N ARG A 2 -1.09 -17.58 -2.17
CA ARG A 2 -1.89 -16.31 -2.09
C ARG A 2 -3.24 -16.52 -1.36
N PRO A 3 -3.99 -15.47 -0.93
CA PRO A 3 -5.07 -15.62 0.06
C PRO A 3 -6.21 -16.54 -0.40
N ARG A 4 -6.94 -17.05 0.60
CA ARG A 4 -7.88 -18.19 0.56
C ARG A 4 -8.77 -18.29 -0.67
N ALA A 5 -9.06 -19.53 -1.04
CA ALA A 5 -9.90 -20.05 -2.12
C ALA A 5 -11.36 -19.54 -2.24
N GLU A 6 -11.72 -18.43 -1.59
CA GLU A 6 -13.07 -17.84 -1.65
C GLU A 6 -13.17 -16.70 -2.68
N ASP A 7 -12.06 -16.07 -3.08
CA ASP A 7 -12.04 -15.05 -4.13
C ASP A 7 -11.47 -15.63 -5.45
N SER A 8 -12.36 -16.04 -6.35
CA SER A 8 -11.96 -16.57 -7.66
C SER A 8 -11.30 -15.49 -8.53
N THR A 9 -10.51 -15.89 -9.54
CA THR A 9 -9.98 -14.97 -10.57
C THR A 9 -11.07 -14.06 -11.17
N ASP A 10 -12.32 -14.55 -11.22
CA ASP A 10 -13.48 -13.78 -11.67
C ASP A 10 -13.86 -12.65 -10.71
N TYR A 11 -13.75 -12.87 -9.41
CA TYR A 11 -13.99 -11.85 -8.39
C TYR A 11 -13.03 -10.67 -8.54
N PHE A 12 -11.72 -10.92 -8.62
CA PHE A 12 -10.75 -9.84 -8.81
C PHE A 12 -10.89 -9.18 -10.19
N THR A 13 -11.25 -9.94 -11.22
CA THR A 13 -11.57 -9.36 -12.55
C THR A 13 -12.77 -8.42 -12.46
N ALA A 14 -13.80 -8.76 -11.67
CA ALA A 14 -14.92 -7.88 -11.40
C ALA A 14 -14.54 -6.64 -10.59
N CYS A 15 -13.71 -6.76 -9.52
CA CYS A 15 -13.17 -5.59 -8.80
C CYS A 15 -12.40 -4.67 -9.75
N ILE A 16 -11.48 -5.21 -10.56
CA ILE A 16 -10.67 -4.42 -11.51
C ILE A 16 -11.57 -3.63 -12.46
N ARG A 17 -12.56 -4.29 -13.09
CA ARG A 17 -13.50 -3.65 -14.02
C ARG A 17 -14.30 -2.54 -13.31
N TYR A 18 -14.84 -2.84 -12.15
CA TYR A 18 -15.65 -1.89 -11.39
C TYR A 18 -14.84 -0.66 -10.96
N GLN A 19 -13.64 -0.86 -10.39
CA GLN A 19 -12.80 0.25 -9.95
C GLN A 19 -12.26 1.07 -11.13
N ALA A 20 -11.98 0.43 -12.28
CA ALA A 20 -11.60 1.14 -13.50
C ALA A 20 -12.72 2.05 -14.02
N GLN A 21 -13.96 1.55 -14.08
CA GLN A 21 -15.13 2.35 -14.46
C GLN A 21 -15.36 3.51 -13.48
N ARG A 22 -15.23 3.25 -12.17
CA ARG A 22 -15.34 4.27 -11.13
C ARG A 22 -14.27 5.36 -11.27
N ALA A 23 -13.02 4.98 -11.52
CA ALA A 23 -11.91 5.90 -11.76
C ALA A 23 -12.12 6.77 -13.01
N ALA A 24 -12.63 6.17 -14.10
CA ALA A 24 -12.97 6.91 -15.32
C ALA A 24 -14.07 7.95 -15.07
N LYS A 25 -15.16 7.57 -14.41
CA LYS A 25 -16.25 8.49 -14.05
C LYS A 25 -15.77 9.64 -13.16
N LEU A 26 -14.95 9.35 -12.14
CA LEU A 26 -14.40 10.37 -11.24
C LEU A 26 -13.44 11.31 -11.98
N THR A 27 -12.67 10.80 -12.95
CA THR A 27 -11.79 11.62 -13.78
C THR A 27 -12.59 12.62 -14.61
N GLU A 28 -13.69 12.20 -15.23
CA GLU A 28 -14.57 13.10 -15.98
C GLU A 28 -15.23 14.15 -15.07
N GLN A 29 -15.66 13.76 -13.86
CA GLN A 29 -16.19 14.70 -12.88
C GLN A 29 -15.14 15.74 -12.45
N ILE A 30 -13.90 15.32 -12.21
CA ILE A 30 -12.79 16.23 -11.86
C ILE A 30 -12.45 17.17 -13.02
N ARG A 31 -12.56 16.71 -14.28
CA ARG A 31 -12.32 17.54 -15.47
C ARG A 31 -13.40 18.59 -15.69
N ALA A 32 -14.65 18.25 -15.38
CA ALA A 32 -15.79 19.15 -15.51
C ALA A 32 -15.91 20.14 -14.35
N ALA A 33 -15.31 19.84 -13.20
CA ALA A 33 -15.38 20.65 -12.00
C ALA A 33 -14.58 21.96 -12.11
N ALA A 34 -15.10 23.03 -11.50
CA ALA A 34 -14.36 24.27 -11.36
C ALA A 34 -13.18 24.10 -10.37
N PRO A 35 -12.05 24.84 -10.53
CA PRO A 35 -10.88 24.68 -9.67
C PRO A 35 -11.13 24.90 -8.17
N ASP A 36 -12.11 25.72 -7.83
CA ASP A 36 -12.51 26.14 -6.49
C ASP A 36 -13.72 25.35 -5.95
N GLU A 37 -14.16 24.32 -6.66
CA GLU A 37 -15.35 23.57 -6.32
C GLU A 37 -15.18 22.78 -5.00
N PRO A 38 -16.04 22.98 -3.98
CA PRO A 38 -15.81 22.46 -2.62
C PRO A 38 -15.63 20.93 -2.54
N HIS A 39 -16.21 20.19 -3.47
CA HIS A 39 -16.16 18.74 -3.50
C HIS A 39 -15.01 18.18 -4.37
N LEU A 40 -14.20 19.03 -5.01
CA LEU A 40 -13.08 18.61 -5.86
C LEU A 40 -12.05 17.79 -5.07
N LEU A 41 -11.81 18.18 -3.82
CA LEU A 41 -10.96 17.42 -2.89
C LEU A 41 -11.46 15.99 -2.70
N GLU A 42 -12.76 15.85 -2.43
CA GLU A 42 -13.38 14.54 -2.21
C GLU A 42 -13.36 13.67 -3.47
N LEU A 43 -13.59 14.26 -4.65
CA LEU A 43 -13.48 13.55 -5.91
C LEU A 43 -12.06 13.02 -6.15
N ARG A 44 -11.03 13.84 -5.88
CA ARG A 44 -9.62 13.43 -6.00
C ARG A 44 -9.29 12.29 -5.04
N ARG A 45 -9.74 12.37 -3.79
CA ARG A 45 -9.57 11.29 -2.80
C ARG A 45 -10.20 10.00 -3.29
N ARG A 46 -11.45 10.04 -3.75
CA ARG A 46 -12.17 8.87 -4.29
C ARG A 46 -11.50 8.31 -5.54
N LEU A 47 -10.95 9.16 -6.40
CA LEU A 47 -10.21 8.73 -7.60
C LEU A 47 -8.97 7.94 -7.19
N PHE A 48 -8.17 8.48 -6.27
CA PHE A 48 -7.00 7.80 -5.75
C PHE A 48 -7.36 6.44 -5.11
N THR A 49 -8.40 6.40 -4.26
CA THR A 49 -8.87 5.15 -3.66
C THR A 49 -9.30 4.12 -4.70
N ALA A 50 -10.02 4.53 -5.75
CA ALA A 50 -10.43 3.60 -6.82
C ALA A 50 -9.22 3.03 -7.57
N GLN A 51 -8.23 3.87 -7.90
CA GLN A 51 -7.01 3.43 -8.58
C GLN A 51 -6.16 2.51 -7.70
N GLN A 52 -6.03 2.83 -6.41
CA GLN A 52 -5.35 1.96 -5.43
C GLN A 52 -6.06 0.60 -5.33
N LYS A 53 -7.39 0.56 -5.25
CA LYS A 53 -8.16 -0.69 -5.21
C LYS A 53 -8.03 -1.50 -6.50
N LYS A 54 -8.07 -0.86 -7.67
CA LYS A 54 -7.78 -1.50 -8.96
C LYS A 54 -6.41 -2.16 -8.95
N PHE A 55 -5.37 -1.40 -8.60
CA PHE A 55 -4.00 -1.90 -8.54
C PHE A 55 -3.87 -3.10 -7.59
N THR A 56 -4.50 -3.01 -6.40
CA THR A 56 -4.52 -4.11 -5.43
C THR A 56 -5.15 -5.36 -6.02
N ALA A 57 -6.31 -5.24 -6.67
CA ALA A 57 -6.98 -6.38 -7.29
C ALA A 57 -6.17 -6.99 -8.43
N MET A 58 -5.45 -6.18 -9.22
CA MET A 58 -4.54 -6.71 -10.24
C MET A 58 -3.44 -7.57 -9.59
N TYR A 59 -2.82 -7.07 -8.52
CA TYR A 59 -1.86 -7.85 -7.75
C TYR A 59 -2.51 -9.13 -7.18
N SER A 60 -3.66 -9.03 -6.52
CA SER A 60 -4.38 -10.16 -5.92
C SER A 60 -4.78 -11.22 -6.94
N ARG A 61 -5.17 -10.82 -8.16
CA ARG A 61 -5.60 -11.71 -9.24
C ARG A 61 -4.51 -12.65 -9.73
N GLY A 62 -3.23 -12.29 -9.56
CA GLY A 62 -2.13 -13.04 -10.20
C GLY A 62 -1.40 -12.28 -11.30
N ASP A 63 -1.72 -11.00 -11.56
CA ASP A 63 -1.11 -10.29 -12.68
C ASP A 63 0.41 -10.21 -12.52
N ALA A 64 1.13 -10.45 -13.64
CA ALA A 64 2.58 -10.44 -13.64
C ALA A 64 3.13 -9.07 -13.19
N LEU A 65 4.21 -9.06 -12.41
CA LEU A 65 4.80 -7.82 -11.88
C LEU A 65 5.23 -6.83 -12.99
N ALA A 66 5.65 -7.34 -14.15
CA ALA A 66 5.94 -6.53 -15.33
C ALA A 66 4.71 -5.78 -15.89
N VAL A 67 3.51 -6.35 -15.75
CA VAL A 67 2.23 -5.69 -16.10
C VAL A 67 1.85 -4.66 -15.03
N LEU A 68 2.15 -4.94 -13.77
CA LEU A 68 1.89 -4.03 -12.66
C LEU A 68 2.81 -2.82 -12.62
N LEU A 69 4.03 -2.91 -13.16
CA LEU A 69 5.00 -1.82 -13.15
C LEU A 69 4.46 -0.51 -13.79
N PRO A 70 3.94 -0.50 -15.04
CA PRO A 70 3.36 0.73 -15.61
C PRO A 70 2.07 1.19 -14.90
N GLU A 71 1.31 0.27 -14.30
CA GLU A 71 0.14 0.59 -13.48
C GLU A 71 0.56 1.25 -12.15
N PHE A 72 1.65 0.79 -11.54
CA PHE A 72 2.27 1.41 -10.37
C PHE A 72 2.76 2.83 -10.73
N THR A 73 3.46 3.01 -11.85
CA THR A 73 3.86 4.34 -12.32
C THR A 73 2.68 5.30 -12.44
N SER A 74 1.58 4.84 -13.04
CA SER A 74 0.34 5.63 -13.15
C SER A 74 -0.27 5.94 -11.79
N LEU A 75 -0.26 4.98 -10.87
CA LEU A 75 -0.71 5.17 -9.49
C LEU A 75 0.17 6.17 -8.74
N SER A 76 1.48 6.20 -8.98
CA SER A 76 2.40 7.20 -8.40
C SER A 76 2.07 8.62 -8.78
N TYR A 77 1.80 8.87 -10.07
CA TYR A 77 1.35 10.19 -10.49
C TYR A 77 0.01 10.57 -9.86
N SER A 78 -0.90 9.60 -9.71
CA SER A 78 -2.16 9.85 -9.00
C SER A 78 -1.95 10.14 -7.52
N PHE A 79 -1.08 9.39 -6.82
CA PHE A 79 -0.74 9.64 -5.43
C PHE A 79 -0.23 11.07 -5.24
N LEU A 80 0.78 11.47 -6.02
CA LEU A 80 1.37 12.80 -5.93
C LEU A 80 0.36 13.93 -6.20
N ARG A 81 -0.62 13.70 -7.09
CA ARG A 81 -1.61 14.71 -7.48
C ARG A 81 -2.86 14.75 -6.60
N ASN A 82 -3.34 13.59 -6.17
CA ASN A 82 -4.71 13.40 -5.68
C ASN A 82 -4.78 12.92 -4.23
N TRP A 83 -3.76 12.22 -3.73
CA TRP A 83 -3.74 11.79 -2.33
C TRP A 83 -3.65 13.01 -1.43
N GLN A 84 -4.39 13.01 -0.33
CA GLN A 84 -4.26 13.97 0.76
C GLN A 84 -4.39 13.21 2.08
N PRO A 85 -3.57 13.56 3.10
CA PRO A 85 -3.74 12.99 4.42
C PRO A 85 -5.10 13.45 4.96
N ASP A 86 -5.91 12.49 5.39
CA ASP A 86 -7.12 12.80 6.14
C ASP A 86 -6.69 13.20 7.55
N ALA A 87 -6.81 14.50 7.85
CA ALA A 87 -6.32 15.12 9.08
C ALA A 87 -7.14 14.61 10.28
N GLY A 88 -6.75 13.45 10.82
CA GLY A 88 -7.36 12.85 12.00
C GLY A 88 -7.57 11.34 11.94
N SER A 89 -7.37 10.68 10.78
CA SER A 89 -7.59 9.24 10.66
C SER A 89 -6.29 8.44 10.48
N SER A 90 -6.26 7.25 11.08
CA SER A 90 -5.19 6.26 10.91
C SER A 90 -5.10 5.74 9.46
N SER A 91 -6.17 5.85 8.68
CA SER A 91 -6.22 5.43 7.27
C SER A 91 -5.31 6.26 6.38
N GLY A 92 -5.19 7.57 6.61
CA GLY A 92 -4.26 8.43 5.86
C GLY A 92 -2.81 8.00 6.01
N TYR A 93 -2.40 7.61 7.21
CA TYR A 93 -1.05 7.09 7.46
C TYR A 93 -0.84 5.71 6.82
N ALA A 94 -1.84 4.82 6.90
CA ALA A 94 -1.77 3.50 6.28
C ALA A 94 -1.59 3.61 4.75
N ASP A 95 -2.29 4.53 4.09
CA ASP A 95 -2.11 4.81 2.66
C ASP A 95 -0.70 5.36 2.35
N ALA A 96 -0.19 6.26 3.18
CA ALA A 96 1.15 6.81 3.03
C ALA A 96 2.23 5.73 3.15
N LEU A 97 2.20 4.93 4.23
CA LEU A 97 3.15 3.85 4.44
C LEU A 97 3.05 2.80 3.32
N ARG A 98 1.83 2.45 2.91
CA ARG A 98 1.58 1.57 1.77
C ARG A 98 2.24 2.10 0.50
N PHE A 99 2.07 3.39 0.19
CA PHE A 99 2.61 3.96 -1.03
C PHE A 99 4.14 4.02 -1.02
N ALA A 100 4.74 4.43 0.10
CA ALA A 100 6.18 4.38 0.31
C ALA A 100 6.73 2.96 0.13
N SER A 101 6.00 1.97 0.64
CA SER A 101 6.34 0.55 0.51
C SER A 101 6.33 0.09 -0.95
N LEU A 102 5.28 0.43 -1.71
CA LEU A 102 5.20 0.10 -3.13
C LEU A 102 6.34 0.75 -3.93
N ALA A 103 6.73 1.99 -3.61
CA ALA A 103 7.85 2.65 -4.25
C ALA A 103 9.19 1.91 -4.03
N VAL A 104 9.43 1.38 -2.84
CA VAL A 104 10.59 0.52 -2.58
C VAL A 104 10.49 -0.82 -3.33
N LEU A 105 9.32 -1.45 -3.27
CA LEU A 105 9.09 -2.78 -3.83
C LEU A 105 9.21 -2.81 -5.36
N PHE A 106 8.66 -1.81 -6.06
CA PHE A 106 8.79 -1.66 -7.51
C PHE A 106 10.08 -0.95 -7.94
N GLY A 107 11.01 -0.69 -7.02
CA GLY A 107 12.30 -0.06 -7.31
C GLY A 107 12.17 1.29 -7.99
N ALA A 108 11.24 2.13 -7.52
CA ALA A 108 11.07 3.50 -7.99
C ALA A 108 12.40 4.25 -7.93
N ASP A 109 12.70 5.08 -8.94
CA ASP A 109 13.94 5.84 -9.01
C ASP A 109 14.07 6.90 -7.89
N ALA A 110 15.24 7.53 -7.79
CA ALA A 110 15.51 8.53 -6.76
C ALA A 110 14.55 9.74 -6.83
N ALA A 111 14.15 10.16 -8.05
CA ALA A 111 13.26 11.29 -8.23
C ALA A 111 11.85 10.99 -7.70
N MET A 112 11.32 9.82 -8.03
CA MET A 112 10.03 9.35 -7.54
C MET A 112 10.04 9.15 -6.02
N ARG A 113 11.09 8.52 -5.47
CA ARG A 113 11.20 8.33 -4.02
C ARG A 113 11.21 9.67 -3.28
N GLU A 114 11.96 10.65 -3.77
CA GLU A 114 11.99 11.98 -3.16
C GLU A 114 10.65 12.72 -3.28
N ALA A 115 9.96 12.59 -4.42
CA ALA A 115 8.63 13.17 -4.59
C ALA A 115 7.61 12.58 -3.60
N VAL A 116 7.63 11.25 -3.43
CA VAL A 116 6.77 10.55 -2.45
C VAL A 116 7.13 10.94 -1.03
N ARG A 117 8.43 10.99 -0.70
CA ARG A 117 8.92 11.36 0.63
C ARG A 117 8.44 12.76 1.04
N ARG A 118 8.61 13.76 0.16
CA ARG A 118 8.11 15.12 0.40
C ARG A 118 6.59 15.20 0.56
N ARG A 119 5.86 14.31 -0.12
CA ARG A 119 4.40 14.28 -0.06
C ARG A 119 3.89 13.77 1.28
N ILE A 120 4.57 12.79 1.87
CA ILE A 120 4.19 12.12 3.13
C ILE A 120 4.83 12.81 4.34
N SER A 121 6.15 12.94 4.34
CA SER A 121 6.98 13.50 5.41
C SER A 121 6.73 12.87 6.80
N ASP A 122 7.09 11.58 6.95
CA ASP A 122 7.03 10.85 8.22
C ASP A 122 8.31 10.05 8.45
N SER A 123 8.77 9.95 9.71
CA SER A 123 10.08 9.38 10.05
C SER A 123 10.28 7.94 9.58
N LEU A 124 9.26 7.08 9.65
CA LEU A 124 9.39 5.69 9.20
C LEU A 124 9.39 5.61 7.66
N THR A 125 8.51 6.36 7.01
CA THR A 125 8.46 6.39 5.53
C THR A 125 9.70 7.05 4.93
N ASP A 126 10.27 8.05 5.59
CA ASP A 126 11.49 8.73 5.20
C ASP A 126 12.69 7.78 5.26
N ALA A 127 12.84 7.01 6.35
CA ALA A 127 13.86 5.98 6.48
C ALA A 127 13.70 4.84 5.44
N LEU A 128 12.45 4.51 5.10
CA LEU A 128 12.14 3.50 4.07
C LEU A 128 12.55 3.98 2.67
N LEU A 129 12.31 5.25 2.35
CA LEU A 129 12.52 5.85 1.02
C LEU A 129 13.93 6.43 0.81
N CYS A 130 14.64 6.80 1.87
CA CYS A 130 15.94 7.46 1.84
C CYS A 130 16.95 6.69 2.70
N ALA A 131 18.07 6.27 2.11
CA ALA A 131 19.01 5.39 2.80
C ALA A 131 19.85 6.04 3.88
N GLU A 132 20.03 7.35 3.76
CA GLU A 132 20.75 8.23 4.64
C GLU A 132 19.96 8.56 5.92
N ILE A 133 18.64 8.34 5.89
CA ILE A 133 17.77 8.59 7.04
C ILE A 133 17.71 7.32 7.90
N PRO A 134 18.14 7.38 9.18
CA PRO A 134 18.10 6.23 10.06
C PRO A 134 16.66 5.85 10.40
N VAL A 135 16.44 4.55 10.66
CA VAL A 135 15.15 4.07 11.16
C VAL A 135 14.86 4.72 12.51
N PRO A 136 13.68 5.37 12.69
CA PRO A 136 13.34 6.03 13.95
C PRO A 136 13.26 5.03 15.11
N ASP A 137 13.47 5.54 16.33
CA ASP A 137 13.19 4.77 17.55
C ASP A 137 11.71 4.30 17.53
N PRO A 138 11.42 2.99 17.63
CA PRO A 138 10.06 2.47 17.70
C PRO A 138 9.20 3.16 18.76
N ALA A 139 9.78 3.54 19.90
CA ALA A 139 9.04 4.24 20.95
C ALA A 139 8.57 5.64 20.53
N SER A 140 9.27 6.28 19.59
CA SER A 140 8.98 7.62 19.06
C SER A 140 7.91 7.65 17.96
N LEU A 141 7.49 6.48 17.44
CA LEU A 141 6.50 6.43 16.37
C LEU A 141 5.14 6.94 16.85
N ARG A 142 4.57 7.89 16.10
CA ARG A 142 3.19 8.38 16.29
C ARG A 142 2.18 7.24 16.14
N HIS A 143 2.44 6.33 15.20
CA HIS A 143 1.61 5.18 14.87
C HIS A 143 2.21 3.92 15.48
N GLY A 144 1.88 3.69 16.76
CA GLY A 144 2.41 2.59 17.57
C GLY A 144 2.14 1.19 16.99
N GLU A 145 1.16 1.09 16.08
CA GLU A 145 0.85 -0.11 15.33
C GLU A 145 1.98 -0.62 14.43
N PHE A 146 2.94 0.23 14.06
CA PHE A 146 4.07 -0.09 13.18
C PHE A 146 5.41 -0.24 13.91
N ARG A 147 5.42 -0.28 15.26
CA ARG A 147 6.64 -0.43 16.06
C ARG A 147 7.47 -1.65 15.68
N LEU A 148 6.81 -2.80 15.50
CA LEU A 148 7.48 -4.04 15.12
C LEU A 148 8.17 -3.94 13.75
N LEU A 149 7.66 -3.12 12.82
CA LEU A 149 8.35 -2.86 11.56
C LEU A 149 9.64 -2.06 11.75
N ALA A 150 9.61 -1.02 12.60
CA ALA A 150 10.80 -0.25 12.94
C ALA A 150 11.82 -1.11 13.71
N GLU A 151 11.38 -1.94 14.65
CA GLU A 151 12.25 -2.89 15.37
C GLU A 151 12.88 -3.90 14.41
N ALA A 152 12.09 -4.49 13.50
CA ALA A 152 12.60 -5.41 12.48
C ALA A 152 13.67 -4.73 11.62
N ALA A 153 13.43 -3.50 11.16
CA ALA A 153 14.37 -2.74 10.36
C ALA A 153 15.67 -2.38 11.11
N GLN A 154 15.58 -1.98 12.38
CA GLN A 154 16.74 -1.65 13.21
C GLN A 154 17.58 -2.88 13.54
N GLN A 155 16.93 -3.97 13.94
CA GLN A 155 17.62 -5.18 14.41
C GLN A 155 18.01 -6.11 13.26
N ARG A 156 17.43 -5.90 12.08
CA ARG A 156 17.56 -6.77 10.90
C ARG A 156 17.20 -8.23 11.19
N ARG A 157 16.12 -8.40 11.95
CA ARG A 157 15.68 -9.67 12.52
C ARG A 157 14.33 -10.08 11.96
N ALA A 158 14.23 -11.36 11.59
CA ALA A 158 13.01 -11.93 11.04
C ALA A 158 11.92 -12.06 12.10
N GLU A 159 12.30 -12.21 13.36
CA GLU A 159 11.40 -12.44 14.49
C GLU A 159 10.38 -11.32 14.66
N GLN A 160 10.81 -10.04 14.64
CA GLN A 160 9.89 -8.91 14.73
C GLN A 160 9.03 -8.75 13.48
N LEU A 161 9.56 -9.10 12.30
CA LEU A 161 8.80 -9.07 11.06
C LEU A 161 7.67 -10.12 11.08
N CYS A 162 7.95 -11.34 11.55
CA CYS A 162 6.97 -12.39 11.74
C CYS A 162 5.92 -11.99 12.80
N ALA A 163 6.36 -11.47 13.95
CA ALA A 163 5.45 -10.98 14.98
C ALA A 163 4.54 -9.85 14.47
N TYR A 164 5.05 -8.97 13.61
CA TYR A 164 4.24 -7.96 12.96
C TYR A 164 3.15 -8.58 12.10
N MET A 165 3.48 -9.58 11.27
CA MET A 165 2.52 -10.25 10.38
C MET A 165 1.41 -10.97 11.15
N GLU A 166 1.74 -11.63 12.26
CA GLU A 166 0.76 -12.26 13.15
C GLU A 166 -0.26 -11.23 13.68
N ILE A 167 0.21 -10.08 14.17
CA ILE A 167 -0.68 -9.04 14.74
C ILE A 167 -1.44 -8.30 13.64
N TRP A 168 -0.78 -8.01 12.51
CA TRP A 168 -1.38 -7.28 11.38
C TRP A 168 -2.65 -7.97 10.89
N TYR A 169 -2.63 -9.30 10.78
CA TYR A 169 -3.80 -10.08 10.39
C TYR A 169 -4.91 -10.08 11.45
N HIS A 170 -4.55 -10.12 12.74
CA HIS A 170 -5.53 -10.21 13.83
C HIS A 170 -6.19 -8.88 14.18
N ARG A 171 -5.57 -7.74 13.85
CA ARG A 171 -6.17 -6.40 14.05
C ARG A 171 -7.45 -6.18 13.27
N ASP A 172 -7.53 -6.73 12.06
CA ASP A 172 -8.69 -6.60 11.18
C ASP A 172 -9.90 -7.44 11.61
N ARG A 173 -9.76 -8.38 12.56
CA ARG A 173 -10.87 -9.27 12.97
C ARG A 173 -11.99 -8.56 13.72
N TYR A 174 -11.73 -7.36 14.23
CA TYR A 174 -12.70 -6.54 14.97
C TYR A 174 -13.18 -5.31 14.20
N ASP A 175 -12.70 -5.12 12.96
CA ASP A 175 -13.14 -4.02 12.10
C ASP A 175 -14.49 -4.39 11.45
N PRO A 176 -15.51 -3.51 11.42
CA PRO A 176 -16.84 -3.81 10.84
C PRO A 176 -16.81 -4.25 9.37
N TRP A 177 -15.68 -4.03 8.68
CA TRP A 177 -15.43 -4.45 7.30
C TRP A 177 -15.04 -5.92 7.15
N TYR A 178 -14.71 -6.62 8.25
CA TYR A 178 -14.33 -8.05 8.23
C TYR A 178 -15.46 -8.95 7.69
N SER A 179 -16.72 -8.48 7.77
CA SER A 179 -17.92 -9.18 7.32
C SER A 179 -18.64 -8.49 6.16
N SER A 180 -18.07 -7.42 5.58
CA SER A 180 -18.67 -6.73 4.44
C SER A 180 -18.15 -7.29 3.11
N HIS A 181 -18.79 -8.36 2.66
CA HIS A 181 -18.53 -8.94 1.35
C HIS A 181 -19.17 -8.07 0.25
N GLY A 182 -18.35 -7.30 -0.46
CA GLY A 182 -18.77 -6.57 -1.65
C GLY A 182 -17.61 -6.24 -2.58
N LEU A 183 -17.87 -6.24 -3.89
CA LEU A 183 -16.93 -5.84 -4.96
C LEU A 183 -16.31 -4.44 -4.78
N ASN A 184 -16.83 -3.66 -3.82
CA ASN A 184 -16.36 -2.34 -3.44
C ASN A 184 -15.20 -2.35 -2.44
N GLU A 185 -14.99 -3.43 -1.67
CA GLU A 185 -14.29 -3.35 -0.38
C GLU A 185 -13.09 -4.27 -0.28
N ASP A 186 -13.19 -5.55 -0.67
CA ASP A 186 -12.05 -6.46 -0.60
C ASP A 186 -11.41 -6.66 -1.98
N CYS A 187 -10.35 -5.91 -2.28
CA CYS A 187 -9.55 -6.12 -3.49
C CYS A 187 -8.20 -6.80 -3.15
N GLY A 188 -8.16 -7.47 -1.98
CA GLY A 188 -7.03 -8.15 -1.39
C GLY A 188 -6.38 -7.37 -0.26
N LYS A 189 -6.05 -8.09 0.81
CA LYS A 189 -5.33 -7.58 1.97
C LYS A 189 -3.86 -7.97 1.89
N TRP A 190 -2.98 -6.98 1.78
CA TRP A 190 -1.53 -7.19 1.62
C TRP A 190 -0.71 -6.30 2.53
N SER A 191 0.25 -6.89 3.23
CA SER A 191 1.22 -6.18 4.05
C SER A 191 2.43 -5.75 3.21
N PHE A 192 2.23 -4.75 2.34
CA PHE A 192 3.32 -4.19 1.54
C PHE A 192 4.44 -3.62 2.41
N ALA A 193 4.12 -3.09 3.58
CA ALA A 193 5.09 -2.54 4.52
C ALA A 193 6.06 -3.60 5.03
N ALA A 194 5.58 -4.79 5.42
CA ALA A 194 6.45 -5.88 5.85
C ALA A 194 7.42 -6.31 4.72
N ALA A 195 6.91 -6.46 3.50
CA ALA A 195 7.75 -6.81 2.35
C ALA A 195 8.78 -5.73 2.01
N ALA A 196 8.38 -4.45 2.05
CA ALA A 196 9.30 -3.35 1.76
C ALA A 196 10.41 -3.24 2.81
N ILE A 197 10.09 -3.43 4.09
CA ILE A 197 11.06 -3.47 5.18
C ILE A 197 12.04 -4.64 5.00
N ALA A 198 11.53 -5.84 4.72
CA ALA A 198 12.37 -7.01 4.47
C ALA A 198 13.35 -6.78 3.31
N LYS A 199 12.84 -6.29 2.17
CA LYS A 199 13.63 -5.96 0.99
C LYS A 199 14.68 -4.89 1.27
N ARG A 200 14.28 -3.77 1.88
CA ARG A 200 15.12 -2.60 2.09
C ARG A 200 16.29 -2.87 3.03
N TYR A 201 16.04 -3.65 4.09
CA TYR A 201 17.02 -3.90 5.16
C TYR A 201 17.63 -5.30 5.09
N ALA A 202 17.38 -6.05 3.99
CA ALA A 202 17.89 -7.39 3.76
C ALA A 202 17.59 -8.37 4.91
N ILE A 203 16.36 -8.33 5.43
CA ILE A 203 15.90 -9.22 6.48
C ILE A 203 15.49 -10.56 5.86
N PRO A 204 15.97 -11.71 6.35
CA PRO A 204 15.51 -13.02 5.89
C PRO A 204 13.99 -13.17 6.10
N ASP A 205 13.25 -13.47 5.04
CA ASP A 205 11.78 -13.49 5.02
C ASP A 205 11.19 -14.81 4.50
N ALA A 206 12.01 -15.85 4.30
CA ALA A 206 11.58 -17.14 3.76
C ALA A 206 10.46 -17.80 4.60
N ALA A 207 10.42 -17.55 5.91
CA ALA A 207 9.37 -18.03 6.81
C ALA A 207 7.98 -17.45 6.46
N LEU A 208 7.92 -16.30 5.78
CA LEU A 208 6.69 -15.62 5.38
C LEU A 208 6.27 -15.93 3.94
N ARG A 209 6.98 -16.82 3.23
CA ARG A 209 6.69 -17.16 1.82
C ARG A 209 5.28 -17.67 1.61
N ASP A 210 4.76 -18.42 2.57
CA ASP A 210 3.42 -19.02 2.50
C ASP A 210 2.37 -18.26 3.30
N ASP A 211 2.72 -17.11 3.88
CA ASP A 211 1.74 -16.23 4.49
C ASP A 211 0.81 -15.63 3.41
N PRO A 212 -0.52 -15.71 3.60
CA PRO A 212 -1.50 -15.28 2.58
C PRO A 212 -1.55 -13.77 2.33
N HIS A 213 -0.93 -12.98 3.21
CA HIS A 213 -0.94 -11.51 3.16
C HIS A 213 0.44 -10.91 2.97
N TYR A 214 1.50 -11.72 3.04
CA TYR A 214 2.86 -11.30 2.74
C TYR A 214 3.13 -11.36 1.23
N PRO A 215 3.41 -10.22 0.56
CA PRO A 215 3.62 -10.21 -0.88
C PRO A 215 5.06 -10.66 -1.25
N TYR A 216 5.37 -11.95 -1.00
CA TYR A 216 6.72 -12.52 -1.14
C TYR A 216 7.33 -12.27 -2.53
N GLU A 217 6.60 -12.56 -3.60
CA GLU A 217 7.08 -12.35 -4.98
C GLU A 217 7.49 -10.90 -5.23
N LEU A 218 6.80 -9.95 -4.61
CA LEU A 218 7.07 -8.53 -4.78
C LEU A 218 8.25 -8.06 -3.91
N ALA A 219 8.45 -8.67 -2.73
CA ALA A 219 9.65 -8.46 -1.89
C ALA A 219 10.94 -8.83 -2.65
N HIS A 220 10.88 -9.88 -3.46
CA HIS A 220 12.01 -10.40 -4.25
C HIS A 220 12.05 -9.91 -5.70
N PHE A 221 11.16 -8.99 -6.08
CA PHE A 221 11.12 -8.46 -7.44
C PHE A 221 12.31 -7.55 -7.73
N VAL A 222 12.96 -7.73 -8.88
CA VAL A 222 13.99 -6.81 -9.39
C VAL A 222 13.45 -6.24 -10.71
N PRO A 223 13.14 -4.93 -10.77
CA PRO A 223 12.59 -4.28 -11.96
C PRO A 223 13.56 -4.24 -13.14
#